data_AF-A0A4V4HGJ1-F1
#
_entry.id   AF-A0A4V4HGJ1-F1
#
_cell.length_a   1.000
_cell.length_b   1.000
_cell.length_c   1.000
_cell.angle_alpha   90.00
_cell.angle_beta   90.00
_cell.angle_gamma   90.00
#
_symmetry.space_group_name_H-M   'P 1'
#
loop_
_entity.id
_entity.type
_entity.pdbx_description
1 polymer ?
#
loop_
_entity_poly.entity_id
_entity_poly.type
_entity_poly.pdbx_seq_one_letter_code
_entity_poly.pdbx_strand_id
1 'polypeptide(L)'
;MPVQNKMWTLKLKTIFLQSWKTHIPKSSTTAATNDIKDILRTFKKYGVRQEGLAFSRKITRSMPIWYHRHADKKIRKLNHSEASICLKKNHKIFSVGEASDFVIHLGNLNHQPIANCECLPCVTTRVDTQCHNPNRCMNRAKDLLNTLPSKWDPRQQLPEDYEREQGAVGDYDQWSYFDPTVTTKGELSDSLRTFTHGELCNDLPDTRPYDGLNNGGHRWVLF
;
A
#
# COMPACT_ATOMS: atom_id res chain seq x y z
N MET A 1 4.51 24.19 -19.80
CA MET A 1 4.61 23.88 -18.35
C MET A 1 3.81 22.61 -18.06
N PRO A 2 4.38 21.57 -17.42
CA PRO A 2 4.00 20.19 -17.69
C PRO A 2 2.91 19.67 -16.73
N VAL A 3 1.64 19.80 -17.14
CA VAL A 3 0.49 19.18 -16.42
C VAL A 3 0.20 17.75 -16.92
N GLN A 4 0.80 17.33 -18.04
CA GLN A 4 0.55 16.03 -18.66
C GLN A 4 1.33 14.85 -18.06
N ASN A 5 2.29 15.08 -17.15
CA ASN A 5 3.23 14.02 -16.70
C ASN A 5 2.66 13.05 -15.63
N LYS A 6 1.59 13.44 -14.91
CA LYS A 6 1.05 12.62 -13.81
C LYS A 6 0.03 11.54 -14.22
N MET A 7 -0.62 11.69 -15.39
CA MET A 7 -1.58 10.68 -15.85
C MET A 7 -0.89 9.47 -16.51
N TRP A 8 0.31 9.68 -17.09
CA TRP A 8 1.16 8.60 -17.63
C TRP A 8 1.87 7.80 -16.54
N THR A 9 2.12 8.38 -15.36
CA THR A 9 2.78 7.69 -14.24
C THR A 9 1.93 6.59 -13.60
N LEU A 10 0.59 6.61 -13.76
CA LEU A 10 -0.25 5.45 -13.43
C LEU A 10 0.01 4.24 -14.33
N LYS A 11 0.38 4.47 -15.60
CA LYS A 11 0.74 3.41 -16.55
C LYS A 11 2.17 2.88 -16.35
N LEU A 12 3.02 3.63 -15.65
CA LEU A 12 4.42 3.26 -15.37
C LEU A 12 4.63 2.62 -13.99
N LYS A 13 3.58 2.51 -13.16
CA LYS A 13 3.67 1.64 -11.98
C LYS A 13 3.71 0.19 -12.44
N THR A 14 4.68 -0.56 -11.92
CA THR A 14 5.03 -1.89 -12.41
C THR A 14 3.80 -2.80 -12.40
N ILE A 15 3.60 -3.55 -13.48
CA ILE A 15 2.47 -4.49 -13.64
C ILE A 15 2.32 -5.49 -12.48
N PHE A 16 3.38 -5.65 -11.66
CA PHE A 16 3.42 -6.48 -10.47
C PHE A 16 2.75 -5.86 -9.24
N LEU A 17 2.36 -4.59 -9.27
CA LEU A 17 1.73 -3.89 -8.15
C LEU A 17 0.21 -3.77 -8.33
N GLN A 18 -0.29 -4.19 -9.49
CA GLN A 18 -1.68 -4.02 -9.90
C GLN A 18 -2.37 -5.37 -10.07
N SER A 19 -3.69 -5.37 -9.89
CA SER A 19 -4.55 -6.56 -9.87
C SER A 19 -4.97 -7.08 -11.26
N TRP A 20 -4.63 -6.36 -12.34
CA TRP A 20 -4.92 -6.84 -13.69
C TRP A 20 -3.88 -7.86 -14.15
N LYS A 21 -4.33 -8.89 -14.87
CA LYS A 21 -3.44 -9.87 -15.50
C LYS A 21 -3.09 -9.36 -16.89
N THR A 22 -1.83 -8.99 -17.11
CA THR A 22 -1.35 -8.61 -18.44
C THR A 22 -1.20 -9.84 -19.31
N HIS A 23 -1.93 -9.88 -20.43
CA HIS A 23 -1.73 -10.90 -21.45
C HIS A 23 -0.40 -10.63 -22.17
N ILE A 24 0.51 -11.60 -22.16
CA ILE A 24 1.78 -11.51 -22.89
C ILE A 24 1.49 -11.90 -24.35
N PRO A 25 1.58 -10.97 -25.32
CA PRO A 25 1.30 -11.30 -26.71
C PRO A 25 2.30 -12.33 -27.24
N LYS A 26 1.81 -13.29 -28.03
CA LYS A 26 2.65 -14.32 -28.66
C LYS A 26 3.41 -13.80 -29.89
N SER A 27 2.89 -12.76 -30.54
CA SER A 27 3.45 -12.23 -31.78
C SER A 27 4.57 -11.20 -31.54
N SER A 28 5.54 -11.15 -32.45
CA SER A 28 6.56 -10.10 -32.52
C SER A 28 6.00 -8.76 -33.02
N THR A 29 4.84 -8.74 -33.69
CA THR A 29 4.19 -7.52 -34.22
C THR A 29 3.45 -6.66 -33.19
N THR A 30 3.46 -7.02 -31.92
CA THR A 30 2.80 -6.23 -30.86
C THR A 30 3.76 -5.19 -30.27
N ALA A 31 3.22 -4.05 -29.81
CA ALA A 31 3.98 -2.89 -29.31
C ALA A 31 4.95 -3.14 -28.13
N ALA A 32 4.91 -4.31 -27.49
CA ALA A 32 5.87 -4.67 -26.45
C ALA A 32 7.13 -5.28 -27.07
N THR A 33 8.31 -4.74 -26.71
CA THR A 33 9.61 -5.28 -27.10
C THR A 33 9.80 -6.71 -26.57
N ASN A 34 10.67 -7.49 -27.22
CA ASN A 34 10.94 -8.87 -26.82
C ASN A 34 11.50 -8.95 -25.39
N ASP A 35 12.36 -8.00 -24.99
CA ASP A 35 12.93 -7.94 -23.64
C ASP A 35 11.85 -7.86 -22.55
N ILE A 36 10.84 -7.01 -22.73
CA ILE A 36 9.72 -6.91 -21.80
C ILE A 36 8.99 -8.25 -21.73
N LYS A 37 8.73 -8.90 -22.87
CA LYS A 37 8.06 -10.21 -22.88
C LYS A 37 8.88 -11.25 -22.12
N ASP A 38 10.19 -11.26 -22.28
CA ASP A 38 11.09 -12.20 -21.61
C ASP A 38 11.19 -11.95 -20.11
N ILE A 39 11.23 -10.68 -19.69
CA ILE A 39 11.07 -10.31 -18.28
C ILE A 39 9.75 -10.86 -17.75
N LEU A 40 8.62 -10.58 -18.40
CA LEU A 40 7.32 -11.04 -17.94
C LEU A 40 7.21 -12.57 -17.85
N ARG A 41 7.78 -13.30 -18.81
CA ARG A 41 7.85 -14.77 -18.78
C ARG A 41 8.73 -15.27 -17.63
N THR A 42 9.88 -14.66 -17.42
CA THR A 42 10.83 -15.01 -16.35
C THR A 42 10.20 -14.83 -14.98
N PHE A 43 9.53 -13.70 -14.76
CA PHE A 43 8.81 -13.42 -13.53
C PHE A 43 7.71 -14.46 -13.29
N LYS A 44 6.96 -14.83 -14.33
CA LYS A 44 5.93 -15.88 -14.21
C LYS A 44 6.55 -17.25 -13.91
N LYS A 45 7.64 -17.61 -14.60
CA LYS A 45 8.34 -18.90 -14.43
C LYS A 45 8.84 -19.07 -13.01
N TYR A 46 9.44 -18.03 -12.44
CA TYR A 46 9.99 -18.07 -11.08
C TYR A 46 9.01 -17.58 -10.01
N GLY A 47 7.72 -17.44 -10.34
CA GLY A 47 6.70 -17.07 -9.35
C GLY A 47 7.03 -15.77 -8.62
N VAL A 48 7.48 -14.73 -9.31
CA VAL A 48 7.82 -13.46 -8.66
C VAL A 48 6.54 -12.74 -8.23
N ARG A 49 6.40 -12.49 -6.93
CA ARG A 49 5.24 -11.78 -6.36
C ARG A 49 5.63 -10.96 -5.13
N GLN A 50 4.73 -10.07 -4.71
CA GLN A 50 4.88 -9.39 -3.43
C GLN A 50 4.55 -10.38 -2.31
N GLU A 51 5.51 -10.63 -1.43
CA GLU A 51 5.40 -11.63 -0.37
C GLU A 51 6.27 -11.22 0.82
N GLY A 52 5.74 -11.41 2.02
CA GLY A 52 6.40 -11.03 3.27
C GLY A 52 5.47 -11.21 4.46
N LEU A 53 6.05 -11.34 5.65
CA LEU A 53 5.30 -11.46 6.90
C LEU A 53 4.58 -10.13 7.20
N ALA A 54 5.34 -9.03 7.21
CA ALA A 54 4.84 -7.67 7.32
C ALA A 54 5.67 -6.69 6.49
N PHE A 55 5.12 -5.52 6.20
CA PHE A 55 5.79 -4.47 5.44
C PHE A 55 5.75 -3.16 6.20
N SER A 56 6.85 -2.41 6.15
CA SER A 56 6.92 -1.08 6.75
C SER A 56 5.90 -0.11 6.15
N ARG A 57 5.54 0.95 6.88
CA ARG A 57 4.62 2.01 6.42
C ARG A 57 5.14 2.66 5.15
N LYS A 58 6.46 2.78 5.03
CA LYS A 58 7.09 3.32 3.82
C LYS A 58 6.71 2.51 2.59
N ILE A 59 6.78 1.18 2.67
CA ILE A 59 6.40 0.28 1.58
C ILE A 59 4.88 0.34 1.33
N THR A 60 4.06 0.18 2.37
CA THR A 60 2.59 0.12 2.21
C THR A 60 2.03 1.45 1.69
N ARG A 61 2.53 2.60 2.14
CA ARG A 61 2.13 3.92 1.64
C ARG A 61 2.54 4.16 0.18
N SER A 62 3.65 3.56 -0.26
CA SER A 62 4.15 3.70 -1.64
C SER A 62 3.35 2.90 -2.67
N MET A 63 2.56 1.93 -2.22
CA MET A 63 1.71 1.11 -3.08
C MET A 63 0.71 1.94 -3.90
N PRO A 64 0.38 1.54 -5.13
CA PRO A 64 -0.72 2.13 -5.87
C PRO A 64 -2.07 1.85 -5.20
N ILE A 65 -2.85 2.89 -4.92
CA ILE A 65 -4.21 2.70 -4.39
C ILE A 65 -5.17 2.17 -5.47
N TRP A 66 -5.02 2.65 -6.72
CA TRP A 66 -5.87 2.22 -7.82
C TRP A 66 -5.45 0.84 -8.32
N TYR A 67 -6.41 -0.07 -8.42
CA TYR A 67 -6.18 -1.46 -8.82
C TYR A 67 -5.15 -2.18 -7.96
N HIS A 68 -4.99 -1.78 -6.68
CA HIS A 68 -4.08 -2.40 -5.73
C HIS A 68 -4.13 -3.93 -5.80
N ARG A 69 -2.96 -4.58 -5.94
CA ARG A 69 -2.87 -6.03 -6.21
C ARG A 69 -3.55 -6.91 -5.17
N HIS A 70 -3.43 -6.54 -3.90
CA HIS A 70 -3.95 -7.31 -2.77
C HIS A 70 -5.30 -6.82 -2.25
N ALA A 71 -5.90 -5.81 -2.89
CA ALA A 71 -7.20 -5.30 -2.45
C ALA A 71 -8.34 -6.26 -2.80
N ASP A 72 -9.43 -6.15 -2.04
CA ASP A 72 -10.67 -6.87 -2.34
C ASP A 72 -11.16 -6.57 -3.77
N LYS A 73 -11.76 -7.58 -4.42
CA LYS A 73 -12.25 -7.49 -5.81
C LYS A 73 -13.23 -6.32 -6.03
N LYS A 74 -13.93 -5.85 -4.98
CA LYS A 74 -14.81 -4.67 -5.00
C LYS A 74 -14.09 -3.40 -5.47
N ILE A 75 -12.77 -3.30 -5.29
CA ILE A 75 -11.98 -2.13 -5.74
C ILE A 75 -12.19 -1.80 -7.22
N ARG A 76 -12.47 -2.82 -8.05
CA ARG A 76 -12.75 -2.64 -9.49
C ARG A 76 -13.94 -1.71 -9.74
N LYS A 77 -14.97 -1.79 -8.90
CA LYS A 77 -16.20 -0.98 -8.98
C LYS A 77 -15.97 0.48 -8.56
N LEU A 78 -14.88 0.76 -7.84
CA LEU A 78 -14.59 2.08 -7.29
C LEU A 78 -13.84 3.01 -8.26
N ASN A 79 -13.56 2.58 -9.49
CA ASN A 79 -12.65 3.29 -10.40
C ASN A 79 -13.24 4.41 -11.26
N HIS A 80 -14.56 4.40 -11.48
CA HIS A 80 -15.19 5.16 -12.57
C HIS A 80 -16.22 6.22 -12.14
N SER A 81 -16.47 6.39 -10.84
CA SER A 81 -17.39 7.45 -10.40
C SER A 81 -16.81 8.84 -10.66
N GLU A 82 -17.67 9.87 -10.67
CA GLU A 82 -17.23 11.26 -10.75
C GLU A 82 -16.20 11.61 -9.67
N ALA A 83 -16.42 11.16 -8.43
CA ALA A 83 -15.46 11.33 -7.34
C ALA A 83 -14.14 10.61 -7.64
N SER A 84 -14.18 9.42 -8.22
CA SER A 84 -12.97 8.67 -8.62
C SER A 84 -12.20 9.37 -9.74
N ILE A 85 -12.92 9.96 -10.70
CA ILE A 85 -12.32 10.74 -11.79
C ILE A 85 -11.70 12.02 -11.21
N CYS A 86 -12.38 12.70 -10.29
CA CYS A 86 -11.88 13.87 -9.61
C CYS A 86 -10.64 13.55 -8.77
N LEU A 87 -10.64 12.45 -8.00
CA LEU A 87 -9.47 11.99 -7.24
C LEU A 87 -8.23 11.80 -8.14
N LYS A 88 -8.41 11.25 -9.34
CA LYS A 88 -7.31 11.03 -10.30
C LYS A 88 -6.85 12.32 -10.98
N LYS A 89 -7.78 13.15 -11.46
CA LYS A 89 -7.47 14.32 -12.30
C LYS A 89 -7.12 15.56 -11.49
N ASN A 90 -7.91 15.84 -10.45
CA ASN A 90 -7.85 17.08 -9.69
C ASN A 90 -6.97 16.90 -8.45
N HIS A 91 -7.31 15.92 -7.60
CA HIS A 91 -6.53 15.65 -6.37
C HIS A 91 -5.20 14.94 -6.65
N LYS A 92 -5.06 14.29 -7.81
CA LYS A 92 -3.84 13.56 -8.23
C LYS A 92 -3.42 12.48 -7.22
N ILE A 93 -4.39 11.79 -6.62
CA ILE A 93 -4.16 10.71 -5.64
C ILE A 93 -3.91 9.40 -6.38
N PHE A 94 -2.74 8.81 -6.18
CA PHE A 94 -2.27 7.58 -6.84
C PHE A 94 -1.55 6.60 -5.93
N SER A 95 -1.19 6.99 -4.70
CA SER A 95 -0.62 6.10 -3.69
C SER A 95 -1.58 5.86 -2.52
N VAL A 96 -1.35 4.77 -1.78
CA VAL A 96 -2.08 4.49 -0.54
C VAL A 96 -1.80 5.59 0.50
N GLY A 97 -0.56 6.09 0.57
CA GLY A 97 -0.19 7.19 1.46
C GLY A 97 -0.97 8.48 1.18
N GLU A 98 -1.04 8.90 -0.08
CA GLU A 98 -1.81 10.09 -0.50
C GLU A 98 -3.30 9.94 -0.17
N ALA A 99 -3.88 8.75 -0.40
CA ALA A 99 -5.27 8.49 -0.06
C ALA A 99 -5.49 8.51 1.46
N SER A 100 -4.57 7.93 2.24
CA SER A 100 -4.62 7.92 3.70
C SER A 100 -4.59 9.34 4.26
N ASP A 101 -3.63 10.15 3.82
CA ASP A 101 -3.47 11.53 4.30
C ASP A 101 -4.70 12.38 3.97
N PHE A 102 -5.29 12.18 2.79
CA PHE A 102 -6.48 12.89 2.37
C PHE A 102 -7.73 12.55 3.21
N VAL A 103 -7.85 11.30 3.66
CA VAL A 103 -9.00 10.83 4.45
C VAL A 103 -8.96 11.31 5.89
N ILE A 104 -7.78 11.70 6.42
CA ILE A 104 -7.64 12.26 7.78
C ILE A 104 -8.58 13.46 7.99
N HIS A 105 -8.82 14.26 6.96
CA HIS A 105 -9.68 15.44 7.04
C HIS A 105 -11.16 15.13 7.35
N LEU A 106 -11.63 13.90 7.12
CA LEU A 106 -12.98 13.48 7.55
C LEU A 106 -13.14 13.46 9.07
N GLY A 107 -12.05 13.31 9.82
CA GLY A 107 -12.05 13.32 11.28
C GLY A 107 -11.93 14.72 11.90
N ASN A 108 -11.89 15.79 11.10
CA ASN A 108 -11.84 17.15 11.61
C ASN A 108 -13.15 17.50 12.33
N LEU A 109 -13.07 18.04 13.55
CA LEU A 109 -14.23 18.39 14.38
C LEU A 109 -15.22 19.34 13.68
N ASN A 110 -14.71 20.23 12.83
CA ASN A 110 -15.53 21.20 12.10
C ASN A 110 -16.03 20.65 10.75
N HIS A 111 -15.70 19.41 10.40
CA HIS A 111 -16.14 18.80 9.15
C HIS A 111 -17.61 18.41 9.22
N GLN A 112 -18.36 18.79 8.20
CA GLN A 112 -19.75 18.41 8.00
C GLN A 112 -19.86 17.52 6.75
N PRO A 113 -20.67 16.45 6.76
CA PRO A 113 -20.81 15.50 5.66
C PRO A 113 -21.64 16.05 4.48
N ILE A 114 -21.44 17.33 4.12
CA ILE A 114 -22.13 18.06 3.06
C ILE A 114 -21.14 18.47 1.96
N ALA A 115 -21.65 18.80 0.76
CA ALA A 115 -20.82 19.15 -0.38
C ALA A 115 -20.01 20.45 -0.16
N ASN A 116 -20.64 21.45 0.46
CA ASN A 116 -20.10 22.78 0.67
C ASN A 116 -19.60 23.00 2.11
N CYS A 117 -19.04 21.96 2.74
CA CYS A 117 -18.49 22.06 4.09
C CYS A 117 -17.49 23.23 4.21
N GLU A 118 -17.64 24.08 5.21
CA GLU A 118 -16.85 25.30 5.41
C GLU A 118 -15.59 25.08 6.27
N CYS A 119 -15.32 23.84 6.66
CA CYS A 119 -14.09 23.53 7.39
C CYS A 119 -12.86 23.90 6.54
N LEU A 120 -11.79 24.35 7.21
CA LEU A 120 -10.56 24.80 6.55
C LEU A 120 -10.04 23.76 5.53
N PRO A 121 -9.93 22.45 5.84
CA PRO A 121 -9.50 21.47 4.85
C PRO A 121 -10.38 21.37 3.60
N CYS A 122 -11.69 21.51 3.74
CA CYS A 122 -12.60 21.47 2.61
C CYS A 122 -12.49 22.73 1.75
N VAL A 123 -12.40 23.91 2.38
CA VAL A 123 -12.21 25.19 1.67
C VAL A 123 -10.90 25.18 0.89
N THR A 124 -9.78 24.84 1.54
CA THR A 124 -8.46 24.77 0.86
C THR A 124 -8.49 23.75 -0.27
N THR A 125 -9.06 22.56 -0.04
CA THR A 125 -9.18 21.54 -1.08
C THR A 125 -9.95 22.04 -2.31
N ARG A 126 -11.06 22.78 -2.13
CA ARG A 126 -11.83 23.34 -3.25
C ARG A 126 -11.01 24.35 -4.05
N VAL A 127 -10.29 25.23 -3.36
CA VAL A 127 -9.43 26.26 -3.97
C VAL A 127 -8.26 25.62 -4.73
N ASP A 128 -7.54 24.71 -4.09
CA ASP A 128 -6.28 24.17 -4.61
C ASP A 128 -6.50 23.16 -5.74
N THR A 129 -7.59 22.38 -5.69
CA THR A 129 -7.84 21.27 -6.62
C THR A 129 -9.00 21.51 -7.57
N GLN A 130 -9.74 22.62 -7.43
CA GLN A 130 -10.98 22.87 -8.17
C GLN A 130 -12.01 21.73 -7.97
N CYS A 131 -11.99 21.08 -6.82
CA CYS A 131 -12.96 20.06 -6.45
C CYS A 131 -14.27 20.73 -6.02
N HIS A 132 -15.41 20.29 -6.56
CA HIS A 132 -16.72 20.84 -6.21
C HIS A 132 -17.34 20.18 -4.96
N ASN A 133 -16.88 18.96 -4.61
CA ASN A 133 -17.41 18.22 -3.47
C ASN A 133 -16.29 17.40 -2.79
N PRO A 134 -15.50 18.05 -1.91
CA PRO A 134 -14.41 17.39 -1.19
C PRO A 134 -14.88 16.21 -0.34
N ASN A 135 -16.04 16.34 0.34
CA ASN A 135 -16.59 15.28 1.19
C ASN A 135 -16.84 13.98 0.39
N ARG A 136 -17.41 14.08 -0.81
CA ARG A 136 -17.64 12.91 -1.68
C ARG A 136 -16.32 12.27 -2.15
N CYS A 137 -15.30 13.09 -2.43
CA CYS A 137 -13.98 12.60 -2.82
C CYS A 137 -13.25 11.92 -1.65
N MET A 138 -13.30 12.50 -0.45
CA MET A 138 -12.72 11.90 0.76
C MET A 138 -13.40 10.57 1.10
N ASN A 139 -14.73 10.50 1.05
CA ASN A 139 -15.45 9.23 1.25
C ASN A 139 -15.08 8.19 0.18
N ARG A 140 -14.91 8.61 -1.09
CA ARG A 140 -14.43 7.68 -2.12
C ARG A 140 -13.00 7.19 -1.88
N ALA A 141 -12.12 8.03 -1.37
CA ALA A 141 -10.77 7.62 -0.97
C ALA A 141 -10.81 6.64 0.21
N LYS A 142 -11.70 6.90 1.19
CA LYS A 142 -11.96 5.99 2.32
C LYS A 142 -12.47 4.62 1.84
N ASP A 143 -13.40 4.61 0.88
CA ASP A 143 -13.90 3.36 0.28
C ASP A 143 -12.76 2.54 -0.36
N LEU A 144 -11.82 3.19 -1.04
CA LEU A 144 -10.65 2.52 -1.62
C LEU A 144 -9.76 1.92 -0.54
N LEU A 145 -9.42 2.69 0.49
CA LEU A 145 -8.58 2.22 1.60
C LEU A 145 -9.24 1.05 2.34
N ASN A 146 -10.57 1.06 2.50
CA ASN A 146 -11.30 -0.01 3.15
C ASN A 146 -11.32 -1.34 2.36
N THR A 147 -10.80 -1.35 1.13
CA THR A 147 -10.58 -2.61 0.38
C THR A 147 -9.22 -3.24 0.66
N LEU A 148 -8.34 -2.56 1.40
CA LEU A 148 -7.01 -3.05 1.70
C LEU A 148 -7.06 -4.07 2.86
N PRO A 149 -6.38 -5.22 2.73
CA PRO A 149 -6.16 -6.12 3.87
C PRO A 149 -5.22 -5.48 4.90
N SER A 150 -5.25 -5.97 6.15
CA SER A 150 -4.51 -5.40 7.29
C SER A 150 -3.01 -5.24 7.01
N LYS A 151 -2.37 -6.25 6.40
CA LYS A 151 -0.95 -6.24 6.00
C LYS A 151 -0.58 -5.07 5.07
N TRP A 152 -1.54 -4.54 4.33
CA TRP A 152 -1.33 -3.51 3.31
C TRP A 152 -2.02 -2.18 3.65
N ASP A 153 -2.67 -2.06 4.81
CA ASP A 153 -3.37 -0.85 5.26
C ASP A 153 -2.52 -0.06 6.27
N PRO A 154 -1.91 1.07 5.87
CA PRO A 154 -1.07 1.88 6.76
C PRO A 154 -1.87 2.69 7.80
N ARG A 155 -3.18 2.48 7.93
CA ARG A 155 -3.98 3.04 9.02
C ARG A 155 -4.05 2.09 10.22
N GLN A 156 -3.73 0.82 10.01
CA GLN A 156 -3.68 -0.18 11.07
C GLN A 156 -2.37 -0.08 11.84
N GLN A 157 -2.37 -0.67 13.03
CA GLN A 157 -1.14 -0.93 13.77
C GLN A 157 -0.37 -2.04 13.03
N LEU A 158 0.91 -1.78 12.75
CA LEU A 158 1.81 -2.67 12.02
C LEU A 158 2.93 -3.16 12.97
N PRO A 159 3.58 -4.30 12.68
CA PRO A 159 4.67 -4.80 13.52
C PRO A 159 5.78 -3.79 13.80
N GLU A 160 6.12 -2.95 12.82
CA GLU A 160 7.08 -1.85 12.99
C GLU A 160 6.75 -0.88 14.13
N ASP A 161 5.48 -0.79 14.57
CA ASP A 161 5.05 0.14 15.63
C ASP A 161 5.43 -0.36 17.04
N TYR A 162 5.73 -1.65 17.18
CA TYR A 162 6.02 -2.29 18.48
C TYR A 162 7.26 -3.20 18.46
N GLU A 163 7.83 -3.48 17.28
CA GLU A 163 9.17 -4.03 17.14
C GLU A 163 10.18 -3.02 17.72
N ARG A 164 10.94 -3.42 18.75
CA ARG A 164 12.04 -2.57 19.24
C ARG A 164 13.08 -2.41 18.15
N GLU A 165 13.47 -1.18 17.87
CA GLU A 165 14.75 -0.92 17.21
C GLU A 165 15.83 -1.52 18.11
N GLN A 166 16.61 -2.47 17.59
CA GLN A 166 17.81 -2.93 18.27
C GLN A 166 18.71 -1.70 18.41
N GLY A 167 18.87 -1.21 19.65
CA GLY A 167 19.79 -0.11 19.94
C GLY A 167 21.19 -0.46 19.44
N ALA A 168 21.97 0.55 19.06
CA ALA A 168 23.33 0.41 18.55
C ALA A 168 24.12 -0.62 19.39
N VAL A 169 24.33 -1.79 18.79
CA VAL A 169 24.97 -2.92 19.42
C VAL A 169 26.43 -2.53 19.64
N GLY A 170 26.88 -2.63 20.90
CA GLY A 170 28.27 -2.39 21.27
C GLY A 170 29.22 -3.24 20.42
N ASP A 171 30.37 -2.64 20.11
CA ASP A 171 31.46 -3.17 19.29
C ASP A 171 32.03 -4.46 19.92
N TYR A 172 31.39 -5.60 19.65
CA TYR A 172 31.90 -6.92 19.97
C TYR A 172 32.19 -7.62 18.64
N ASP A 173 33.47 -7.55 18.26
CA ASP A 173 34.07 -7.76 16.94
C ASP A 173 33.81 -9.13 16.24
N GLN A 174 32.95 -10.00 16.78
CA GLN A 174 32.78 -11.37 16.27
C GLN A 174 31.36 -11.98 16.33
N TRP A 175 30.34 -11.28 16.84
CA TRP A 175 28.97 -11.83 16.90
C TRP A 175 27.97 -10.97 16.14
N SER A 176 27.26 -11.56 15.18
CA SER A 176 26.04 -10.99 14.62
C SER A 176 24.84 -11.47 15.43
N TYR A 177 24.05 -10.52 15.93
CA TYR A 177 22.79 -10.86 16.59
C TYR A 177 21.77 -11.29 15.54
N PHE A 178 20.93 -12.27 15.90
CA PHE A 178 19.74 -12.56 15.12
C PHE A 178 18.81 -11.35 15.16
N ASP A 179 18.35 -10.88 14.00
CA ASP A 179 17.33 -9.86 13.88
C ASP A 179 15.94 -10.54 13.94
N PRO A 180 15.18 -10.39 15.04
CA PRO A 180 13.86 -11.01 15.18
C PRO A 180 12.76 -10.21 14.48
N THR A 181 13.07 -9.10 13.79
CA THR A 181 12.06 -8.29 13.12
C THR A 181 11.44 -9.05 11.94
N VAL A 182 10.11 -9.00 11.86
CA VAL A 182 9.34 -9.59 10.76
C VAL A 182 8.98 -8.55 9.69
N THR A 183 9.15 -7.26 10.01
CA THR A 183 8.89 -6.17 9.09
C THR A 183 9.94 -6.09 7.99
N THR A 184 9.51 -6.24 6.74
CA THR A 184 10.33 -5.87 5.59
C THR A 184 10.43 -4.35 5.48
N LYS A 185 11.65 -3.82 5.60
CA LYS A 185 12.00 -2.40 5.46
C LYS A 185 12.66 -2.15 4.10
N GLY A 186 12.73 -0.89 3.68
CA GLY A 186 13.40 -0.48 2.44
C GLY A 186 12.45 0.17 1.43
N GLU A 187 12.65 -0.17 0.16
CA GLU A 187 11.88 0.29 -0.99
C GLU A 187 10.82 -0.73 -1.40
N LEU A 188 9.93 -0.32 -2.32
CA LEU A 188 8.85 -1.19 -2.78
C LEU A 188 9.37 -2.47 -3.46
N SER A 189 10.57 -2.45 -4.06
CA SER A 189 11.23 -3.63 -4.63
C SER A 189 11.55 -4.69 -3.57
N ASP A 190 11.82 -4.28 -2.32
CA ASP A 190 12.14 -5.19 -1.22
C ASP A 190 10.93 -6.02 -0.79
N SER A 191 9.71 -5.66 -1.25
CA SER A 191 8.51 -6.49 -1.07
C SER A 191 8.43 -7.67 -2.04
N LEU A 192 9.25 -7.71 -3.09
CA LEU A 192 9.22 -8.77 -4.09
C LEU A 192 10.05 -9.98 -3.66
N ARG A 193 9.51 -11.17 -3.89
CA ARG A 193 10.18 -12.46 -3.66
C ARG A 193 10.08 -13.33 -4.91
N THR A 194 11.13 -14.10 -5.16
CA THR A 194 11.21 -15.13 -6.21
C THR A 194 10.94 -16.51 -5.61
N PHE A 195 10.71 -17.50 -6.46
CA PHE A 195 10.46 -18.90 -6.09
C PHE A 195 9.29 -19.09 -5.14
N THR A 196 8.28 -18.24 -5.25
CA THR A 196 7.07 -18.33 -4.41
C THR A 196 5.98 -19.14 -5.10
N HIS A 197 5.30 -19.99 -4.33
CA HIS A 197 4.21 -20.86 -4.78
C HIS A 197 3.08 -20.89 -3.74
N GLY A 198 1.93 -21.46 -4.10
CA GLY A 198 0.79 -21.61 -3.18
C GLY A 198 -0.01 -20.32 -2.93
N GLU A 199 -0.83 -20.37 -1.89
CA GLU A 199 -1.72 -19.27 -1.50
C GLU A 199 -0.96 -18.09 -0.88
N LEU A 200 -1.55 -16.89 -0.98
CA LEU A 200 -1.02 -15.68 -0.38
C LEU A 200 -1.63 -15.50 1.01
N CYS A 201 -0.79 -15.36 2.03
CA CYS A 201 -1.22 -14.91 3.35
C CYS A 201 -1.24 -13.38 3.35
N ASN A 202 -2.41 -12.76 3.47
CA ASN A 202 -2.53 -11.30 3.60
C ASN A 202 -2.77 -10.86 5.05
N ASP A 203 -2.70 -11.79 6.00
CA ASP A 203 -2.86 -11.51 7.42
C ASP A 203 -1.52 -11.10 8.04
N LEU A 204 -1.59 -10.24 9.05
CA LEU A 204 -0.44 -9.89 9.86
C LEU A 204 -0.24 -10.96 10.94
N PRO A 205 0.98 -11.47 11.15
CA PRO A 205 1.27 -12.31 12.30
C PRO A 205 1.15 -11.48 13.58
N ASP A 206 0.66 -12.10 14.66
CA ASP A 206 0.73 -11.48 15.99
C ASP A 206 2.13 -11.70 16.57
N THR A 207 2.99 -10.68 16.45
CA THR A 207 4.36 -10.70 16.96
C THR A 207 4.52 -9.85 18.20
N ARG A 208 3.42 -9.41 18.82
CA ARG A 208 3.48 -8.62 20.05
C ARG A 208 4.10 -9.47 21.15
N PRO A 209 4.98 -8.89 21.98
CA PRO A 209 5.44 -9.55 23.19
C PRO A 209 4.21 -9.95 24.00
N TYR A 210 4.15 -11.22 24.42
CA TYR A 210 3.10 -11.65 25.33
C TYR A 210 3.29 -10.90 26.67
N ASP A 211 2.40 -9.97 27.00
CA ASP A 211 2.37 -9.23 28.27
C ASP A 211 1.87 -10.14 29.43
N GLY A 212 2.45 -11.34 29.55
CA GLY A 212 2.12 -12.34 30.55
C GLY A 212 2.55 -12.00 31.97
N LEU A 213 2.93 -10.77 32.27
CA LEU A 213 3.41 -10.36 33.59
C LEU A 213 2.30 -10.00 34.59
N ASN A 214 1.03 -10.15 34.23
CA ASN A 214 -0.09 -9.98 35.18
C ASN A 214 -0.78 -11.27 35.63
N ASN A 215 -0.30 -12.46 35.24
CA ASN A 215 -0.75 -13.71 35.86
C ASN A 215 0.43 -14.66 36.04
N GLY A 216 0.81 -14.89 37.29
CA GLY A 216 1.92 -15.76 37.66
C GLY A 216 1.84 -17.13 37.00
N GLY A 217 2.90 -17.49 36.28
CA GLY A 217 2.99 -18.77 35.60
C GLY A 217 4.04 -18.75 34.51
N HIS A 218 5.32 -18.76 34.91
CA HIS A 218 6.42 -19.02 33.97
C HIS A 218 6.18 -20.34 33.25
N ARG A 219 5.94 -20.28 31.94
CA ARG A 219 6.00 -21.45 31.07
C ARG A 219 6.76 -21.08 29.81
N TRP A 220 8.08 -21.20 29.90
CA TRP A 220 8.94 -21.22 28.72
C TRP A 220 8.62 -22.50 27.94
N VAL A 221 8.04 -22.37 26.74
CA VAL A 221 8.02 -23.45 25.75
C VAL A 221 9.19 -23.19 24.83
N LEU A 222 10.27 -23.94 25.05
CA LEU A 222 11.39 -24.02 24.12
C LEU A 222 10.98 -24.94 22.96
N PHE A 223 11.24 -24.50 21.73
CA PHE A 223 11.40 -25.37 20.58
C PHE A 223 12.87 -25.80 20.48
#